data_AF-A0A0K8Q8Y3-F1
#
_entry.id   AF-A0A0K8Q8Y3-F1
#
_cell.length_a   1.000
_cell.length_b   1.000
_cell.length_c   1.000
_cell.angle_alpha   90.00
_cell.angle_beta   90.00
_cell.angle_gamma   90.00
#
_symmetry.space_group_name_H-M   'P 1'
#
loop_
_entity.id
_entity.type
_entity.pdbx_description
1 polymer ?
#
loop_
_entity_poly.entity_id
_entity_poly.type
_entity_poly.pdbx_seq_one_letter_code
_entity_poly.pdbx_strand_id
1 'polypeptide(L)'
;MPSATRPARIGMIVPSSNTCLEPQSYRILGDRDDVTIHFTRIPVTRIALDDSSDRQFDPTVMRAAGQLLATADVDVIAWNGTSLLARSGA
;
A
#
# COMPACT_ATOMS: atom_id res chain seq x y z
N MET A 1 11.57 11.36 14.55
CA MET A 1 11.18 10.72 15.82
C MET A 1 9.66 10.81 15.89
N PRO A 2 8.91 9.71 15.93
CA PRO A 2 7.46 9.79 16.13
C PRO A 2 7.18 10.55 17.44
N SER A 3 6.22 11.46 17.41
CA SER A 3 5.81 12.24 18.59
C SER A 3 5.27 11.28 19.65
N ALA A 4 5.79 11.34 20.88
CA ALA A 4 5.43 10.45 21.99
C ALA A 4 3.96 10.58 22.49
N THR A 5 3.10 11.27 21.75
CA THR A 5 1.76 11.70 22.17
C THR A 5 0.62 11.23 21.26
N ARG A 6 0.90 10.60 20.12
CA ARG A 6 -0.13 10.01 19.25
C ARG A 6 0.26 8.62 18.76
N PRO A 7 -0.71 7.73 18.47
CA PRO A 7 -0.42 6.45 17.82
C PRO A 7 0.40 6.63 16.54
N ALA A 8 1.26 5.66 16.25
CA ALA A 8 1.98 5.62 14.99
C ALA A 8 0.99 5.34 13.86
N ARG A 9 1.02 6.15 12.81
CA ARG A 9 0.09 6.09 11.69
C ARG A 9 0.81 5.55 10.46
N ILE A 10 0.41 4.39 9.98
CA ILE A 10 0.98 3.76 8.79
C ILE A 10 0.01 4.00 7.62
N GLY A 11 0.49 4.67 6.58
CA GLY A 11 -0.21 4.78 5.31
C GLY A 11 0.14 3.61 4.39
N MET A 12 -0.85 2.96 3.80
CA MET A 12 -0.67 1.84 2.88
C MET A 12 -1.29 2.15 1.52
N ILE A 13 -0.47 2.14 0.48
CA ILE A 13 -0.94 2.18 -0.92
C ILE A 13 -1.17 0.73 -1.36
N VAL A 14 -2.39 0.43 -1.81
CA VAL A 14 -2.85 -0.94 -2.09
C VAL A 14 -3.34 -1.06 -3.54
N PRO A 15 -2.94 -2.12 -4.27
CA PRO A 15 -3.56 -2.45 -5.55
C PRO A 15 -5.08 -2.63 -5.41
N SER A 16 -5.88 -2.08 -6.32
CA SER A 16 -7.35 -2.19 -6.25
C SER A 16 -7.87 -3.63 -6.29
N SER A 17 -7.09 -4.59 -6.77
CA SER A 17 -7.41 -6.02 -6.78
C SER A 17 -7.05 -6.76 -5.48
N ASN A 18 -6.21 -6.20 -4.62
CA ASN A 18 -5.77 -6.86 -3.39
C ASN A 18 -6.80 -6.65 -2.28
N THR A 19 -7.62 -7.67 -2.00
CA THR A 19 -8.64 -7.66 -0.94
C THR A 19 -8.21 -8.41 0.31
N CYS A 20 -7.04 -9.05 0.30
CA CYS A 20 -6.52 -9.82 1.42
C CYS A 20 -5.83 -8.93 2.46
N LEU A 21 -5.13 -7.89 1.99
CA LEU A 21 -4.25 -7.06 2.81
C LEU A 21 -4.99 -6.37 3.96
N GLU A 22 -6.09 -5.66 3.71
CA GLU A 22 -6.73 -4.88 4.77
C GLU A 22 -7.26 -5.79 5.90
N PRO A 23 -8.02 -6.88 5.63
CA PRO A 23 -8.43 -7.82 6.67
C PRO A 23 -7.27 -8.50 7.42
N GLN A 24 -6.14 -8.76 6.74
CA GLN A 24 -4.94 -9.31 7.39
C GLN A 24 -4.27 -8.27 8.29
N SER A 25 -4.18 -7.02 7.83
CA SER A 25 -3.58 -5.91 8.58
C SER A 25 -4.31 -5.65 9.88
N TYR A 26 -5.65 -5.62 9.86
CA TYR A 26 -6.44 -5.49 11.09
C TYR A 26 -6.25 -6.66 12.05
N ARG A 27 -6.14 -7.90 11.54
CA ARG A 27 -5.83 -9.07 12.39
C ARG A 27 -4.43 -9.02 12.99
N ILE A 28 -3.45 -8.50 12.26
CA ILE A 28 -2.07 -8.32 12.76
C ILE A 28 -2.03 -7.24 13.84
N LEU A 29 -2.77 -6.14 13.68
CA LEU A 29 -2.90 -5.12 14.72
C LEU A 29 -3.54 -5.68 15.99
N GLY A 30 -4.57 -6.53 15.87
CA GLY A 30 -5.29 -7.04 17.02
C GLY A 30 -5.87 -5.89 17.86
N ASP A 31 -5.60 -5.92 19.17
CA ASP A 31 -6.09 -4.91 20.12
C ASP A 31 -5.10 -3.76 20.36
N ARG A 32 -4.09 -3.58 19.49
CA ARG A 32 -3.11 -2.50 19.61
C ARG A 32 -3.75 -1.13 19.41
N ASP A 33 -3.48 -0.22 20.34
CA ASP A 33 -3.91 1.18 20.32
C ASP A 33 -2.77 2.16 20.00
N ASP A 34 -1.53 1.68 19.99
CA ASP A 34 -0.32 2.45 19.71
C ASP A 34 -0.02 2.58 18.21
N VAL A 35 -0.79 1.92 17.34
CA VAL A 35 -0.64 1.95 15.88
C VAL A 35 -2.00 1.99 15.17
N THR A 36 -2.14 2.83 14.15
CA THR A 36 -3.27 2.82 13.22
C THR A 36 -2.79 2.64 11.78
N ILE A 37 -3.64 2.06 10.92
CA ILE A 37 -3.35 1.86 9.50
C ILE A 37 -4.42 2.57 8.67
N HIS A 38 -3.97 3.31 7.66
CA HIS A 38 -4.80 4.06 6.72
C HIS A 38 -4.49 3.59 5.30
N PHE A 39 -5.52 3.34 4.50
CA PHE A 39 -5.36 2.76 3.17
C PHE A 39 -5.78 3.73 2.08
N THR A 40 -5.07 3.71 0.97
CA THR A 40 -5.52 4.26 -0.32
C THR A 40 -5.34 3.21 -1.40
N ARG A 41 -6.21 3.21 -2.40
CA ARG A 41 -6.18 2.22 -3.48
C ARG A 41 -5.81 2.88 -4.80
N ILE A 42 -4.97 2.20 -5.58
CA ILE A 42 -4.65 2.58 -6.95
C ILE A 42 -5.22 1.57 -7.93
N PRO A 43 -5.66 1.98 -9.13
CA PRO A 43 -6.24 1.09 -10.12
C PRO A 43 -5.18 0.11 -10.64
N VAL A 44 -5.25 -1.13 -10.17
CA VAL A 44 -4.49 -2.26 -10.66
C VAL A 44 -5.47 -3.41 -10.83
N THR A 45 -5.86 -3.65 -12.08
CA THR A 45 -6.90 -4.64 -12.44
C THR A 45 -6.31 -5.90 -13.05
N ARG A 46 -5.02 -5.91 -13.37
CA ARG A 46 -4.29 -7.06 -13.91
C ARG A 46 -2.86 -7.05 -13.43
N ILE A 47 -2.37 -8.19 -12.94
CA ILE A 47 -0.94 -8.45 -12.76
C ILE A 47 -0.48 -9.09 -14.08
N ALA A 48 -0.19 -8.26 -15.08
CA ALA A 48 0.29 -8.74 -16.37
C ALA A 48 1.82 -8.87 -16.33
N LEU A 49 2.33 -10.02 -16.77
CA LEU A 49 3.75 -10.30 -17.02
C LEU A 49 4.15 -9.97 -18.48
N ASP A 50 3.31 -9.20 -19.18
CA ASP A 50 3.57 -8.75 -20.55
C ASP A 50 4.18 -7.34 -20.55
N ASP A 51 4.80 -6.96 -21.66
CA ASP A 51 5.49 -5.66 -21.87
C ASP A 51 4.58 -4.42 -21.69
N SER A 52 3.29 -4.60 -21.38
CA SER A 52 2.39 -3.52 -20.95
C SER A 52 2.43 -3.22 -19.45
N SER A 53 3.34 -3.88 -18.71
CA SER A 53 3.56 -3.73 -17.25
C SER A 53 3.90 -2.32 -16.78
N ASP A 54 4.37 -1.45 -17.69
CA ASP A 54 4.83 -0.09 -17.33
C ASP A 54 3.71 0.82 -16.82
N ARG A 55 2.45 0.58 -17.20
CA ARG A 55 1.31 1.39 -16.70
C ARG A 55 0.91 1.05 -15.26
N GLN A 56 1.37 -0.07 -14.72
CA GLN A 56 1.05 -0.47 -13.33
C GLN A 56 1.79 0.40 -12.30
N PHE A 57 2.81 1.13 -12.74
CA PHE A 57 3.66 1.98 -11.89
C PHE A 57 3.72 3.43 -12.37
N ASP A 58 2.62 3.94 -12.95
CA ASP A 58 2.53 5.36 -13.30
C ASP A 58 2.87 6.23 -12.07
N PRO A 59 3.99 6.99 -12.10
CA PRO A 59 4.43 7.81 -10.98
C PRO A 59 3.38 8.84 -10.56
N THR A 60 2.52 9.27 -11.48
CA THR A 60 1.43 10.21 -11.23
C THR A 60 0.39 9.61 -10.29
N VAL A 61 0.01 8.35 -10.53
CA VAL A 61 -0.96 7.62 -9.72
C VAL A 61 -0.40 7.36 -8.32
N MET A 62 0.87 6.93 -8.24
CA MET A 62 1.55 6.71 -6.96
C MET A 62 1.69 8.01 -6.16
N ARG A 63 2.03 9.12 -6.82
CA ARG A 63 2.13 10.44 -6.18
C ARG A 63 0.79 10.93 -5.65
N ALA A 64 -0.28 10.79 -6.43
CA ALA A 64 -1.63 11.18 -6.00
C ALA A 64 -2.08 10.36 -4.76
N ALA A 65 -1.84 9.05 -4.77
CA ALA A 65 -2.09 8.18 -3.62
C ALA A 65 -1.28 8.61 -2.39
N GLY A 66 0.02 8.89 -2.57
CA GLY A 66 0.88 9.38 -1.50
C GLY A 66 0.43 10.73 -0.93
N GLN A 67 -0.07 11.64 -1.77
CA GLN A 67 -0.60 12.94 -1.35
C GLN A 67 -1.85 12.77 -0.47
N LEU A 68 -2.76 11.85 -0.82
CA LEU A 68 -3.93 11.55 0.03
C LEU A 68 -3.50 11.04 1.40
N LEU A 69 -2.54 10.10 1.47
CA LEU A 69 -2.03 9.60 2.75
C LEU A 69 -1.29 10.68 3.55
N ALA A 70 -0.56 11.58 2.88
CA ALA A 70 0.11 12.70 3.55
C ALA A 70 -0.90 13.65 4.23
N THR A 71 -2.08 13.87 3.66
CA THR A 71 -3.14 14.66 4.31
C THR A 71 -3.70 14.02 5.58
N ALA A 72 -3.50 12.71 5.77
CA ALA A 72 -3.86 12.01 7.00
C ALA A 72 -2.75 12.06 8.08
N ASP A 73 -1.65 12.79 7.84
CA ASP A 73 -0.50 12.92 8.76
C ASP A 73 0.04 11.54 9.19
N VAL A 74 0.26 10.65 8.21
CA VAL A 74 0.89 9.35 8.43
C VAL A 74 2.39 9.50 8.65
N ASP A 75 2.96 8.68 9.53
CA ASP A 75 4.40 8.69 9.84
C ASP A 75 5.24 8.00 8.76
N VAL A 76 4.63 7.04 8.06
CA VAL A 76 5.27 6.27 7.00
C VAL A 76 4.25 5.89 5.92
N ILE A 77 4.71 5.82 4.67
CA ILE A 77 3.93 5.31 3.56
C ILE A 77 4.58 4.03 3.03
N ALA A 78 3.81 2.95 2.95
CA ALA A 78 4.22 1.64 2.44
C ALA A 78 3.44 1.27 1.18
N TRP A 79 4.14 0.77 0.16
CA TRP A 79 3.54 0.20 -1.04
C TRP A 79 3.34 -1.32 -0.85
N ASN A 80 2.10 -1.80 -0.99
CA ASN A 80 1.74 -3.21 -0.82
C ASN A 80 1.46 -3.91 -2.15
N GLY A 81 2.35 -3.74 -3.13
CA GLY A 81 2.37 -4.55 -4.34
C GLY A 81 3.29 -5.75 -4.18
N THR A 82 2.82 -6.94 -4.57
CA THR A 82 3.68 -8.09 -4.78
C THR A 82 4.12 -8.12 -6.25
N SER A 83 5.43 -8.18 -6.49
CA SER A 83 5.93 -8.57 -7.82
C SER A 83 5.75 -10.08 -7.97
N LEU A 84 5.09 -10.50 -9.05
CA LEU A 84 5.17 -11.89 -9.49
C LEU A 84 6.57 -12.07 -10.08
N LEU A 85 7.43 -12.85 -9.43
CA LEU A 85 8.66 -13.32 -10.05
C LEU A 85 8.25 -14.33 -11.13
N ALA A 86 8.14 -13.90 -12.39
CA ALA A 86 8.13 -14.83 -13.50
C ALA A 86 9.49 -15.53 -13.51
N ARG A 87 9.53 -16.79 -13.06
CA ARG A 87 10.67 -17.64 -13.39
C ARG A 87 10.59 -17.88 -14.89
N SER A 88 11.46 -17.23 -15.66
CA SER A 88 11.75 -17.65 -17.03
C SER A 88 12.32 -19.08 -16.96
N GLY A 89 11.48 -20.05 -17.30
CA GLY A 89 11.88 -21.43 -17.50
C GLY A 89 12.13 -21.67 -18.99
N ALA A 90 13.32 -22.23 -19.26
CA ALA A 90 13.85 -22.72 -20.54
C ALA A 90 14.37 -21.66 -21.53
#